data_AF-A0A2G9UH52-F1
#
_entry.id   AF-A0A2G9UH52-F1
#
_cell.length_a   1.000
_cell.length_b   1.000
_cell.length_c   1.000
_cell.angle_alpha   90.00
_cell.angle_beta   90.00
_cell.angle_gamma   90.00
#
_symmetry.space_group_name_H-M   'P 1'
#
loop_
_entity.id
_entity.type
_entity.pdbx_description
1 polymer ?
#
loop_
_entity_poly.entity_id
_entity_poly.type
_entity_poly.pdbx_seq_one_letter_code
_entity_poly.pdbx_strand_id
1 'polypeptide(L)'
;MPTLHGFVVMSAEPEVKEKLETMQVNGDHMEEEKEDLVTPWDVAASSITGVDYDKLIVKFGCRKLGEDLVERFRKVTGHQPHPMLRRGMFFAHRDFAAILDRKEQGKPFFLYTGRGPSSGSLHLGHLIPFMFSKWLQDVFDVPLIIQITDDEKFLWKDMKVDESKKMARENMKDIIAVGFDPEKTFMFNDFDYMCPPFYENICKIWKVVTGNQARAIFGFTPEDSMGKAAFPAVEAAPCFASSFPHIFGKKTDIPCLIPCAIDQQYTSGEMLTGELKKLAIDEVTKVIVDMQERRKNVTDETLDEFLKIRPLKYQY
;
A
#
# COMPACT_ATOMS: atom_id res chain seq x y z
N MET A 1 12.08 12.53 -11.56
CA MET A 1 12.00 11.06 -11.75
C MET A 1 10.90 10.57 -10.84
N PRO A 2 9.77 10.04 -11.35
CA PRO A 2 8.67 9.63 -10.50
C PRO A 2 8.95 8.26 -9.87
N THR A 3 8.78 8.16 -8.55
CA THR A 3 8.95 6.97 -7.70
C THR A 3 7.57 6.36 -7.37
N LEU A 4 7.38 5.07 -7.71
CA LEU A 4 6.11 4.30 -7.73
C LEU A 4 5.62 3.78 -6.35
N HIS A 5 4.32 3.88 -6.01
CA HIS A 5 3.74 3.36 -4.75
C HIS A 5 2.23 2.99 -4.77
N GLY A 6 1.89 1.71 -4.54
CA GLY A 6 0.80 1.15 -3.70
C GLY A 6 -0.69 1.28 -4.13
N PHE A 7 -1.40 0.15 -4.23
CA PHE A 7 -2.82 0.04 -4.67
C PHE A 7 -3.85 -0.30 -3.55
N VAL A 8 -5.14 -0.05 -3.82
CA VAL A 8 -6.34 -0.48 -3.05
C VAL A 8 -7.18 -1.44 -3.92
N VAL A 9 -7.31 -2.71 -3.52
CA VAL A 9 -8.10 -3.73 -4.27
C VAL A 9 -9.61 -3.54 -4.09
N MET A 10 -10.35 -3.51 -5.21
CA MET A 10 -11.81 -3.39 -5.27
C MET A 10 -12.50 -4.76 -5.44
N SER A 11 -13.60 -4.99 -4.72
CA SER A 11 -14.67 -5.91 -5.13
C SER A 11 -15.83 -5.09 -5.72
N ALA A 12 -16.23 -5.37 -6.96
CA ALA A 12 -17.35 -4.69 -7.60
C ALA A 12 -18.68 -5.40 -7.29
N GLU A 13 -19.67 -4.65 -6.79
CA GLU A 13 -21.08 -5.07 -6.78
C GLU A 13 -21.81 -4.60 -8.06
N PRO A 14 -22.82 -5.35 -8.54
CA PRO A 14 -23.32 -5.27 -9.92
C PRO A 14 -24.29 -4.11 -10.25
N GLU A 15 -24.65 -3.23 -9.32
CA GLU A 15 -25.78 -2.29 -9.51
C GLU A 15 -25.46 -0.98 -10.24
N VAL A 16 -24.20 -0.68 -10.58
CA VAL A 16 -23.82 0.61 -11.20
C VAL A 16 -24.15 0.70 -12.71
N LYS A 17 -24.53 -0.41 -13.34
CA LYS A 17 -24.63 -0.50 -14.81
C LYS A 17 -25.88 0.16 -15.41
N GLU A 18 -26.92 0.43 -14.62
CA GLU A 18 -28.25 0.82 -15.15
C GLU A 18 -28.48 2.34 -15.25
N LYS A 19 -27.60 3.18 -14.69
CA LYS A 19 -27.78 4.65 -14.68
C LYS A 19 -27.04 5.42 -15.79
N LEU A 20 -26.27 4.75 -16.64
CA LEU A 20 -25.42 5.40 -17.65
C LEU A 20 -26.09 5.60 -19.03
N GLU A 21 -27.27 5.01 -19.29
CA GLU A 21 -27.86 5.00 -20.65
C GLU A 21 -28.88 6.12 -20.93
N THR A 22 -29.15 7.06 -20.02
CA THR A 22 -30.25 8.04 -20.22
C THR A 22 -29.89 9.52 -20.19
N MET A 23 -28.61 9.90 -20.31
CA MET A 23 -28.26 11.32 -20.42
C MET A 23 -27.47 11.63 -21.69
N GLN A 24 -28.19 11.97 -22.76
CA GLN A 24 -27.66 12.88 -23.78
C GLN A 24 -28.67 13.97 -24.15
N VAL A 25 -28.07 15.12 -24.43
CA VAL A 25 -28.54 16.33 -25.13
C VAL A 25 -29.20 17.40 -24.25
N ASN A 26 -28.40 18.38 -23.83
CA ASN A 26 -28.50 19.73 -24.38
C ASN A 26 -27.17 20.48 -24.19
N GLY A 27 -26.74 21.15 -25.25
CA GLY A 27 -25.45 21.82 -25.34
C GLY A 27 -25.41 23.11 -24.52
N ASP A 28 -24.41 23.17 -23.66
CA ASP A 28 -23.72 24.39 -23.27
C ASP A 28 -22.22 24.12 -23.41
N HIS A 29 -21.46 25.14 -23.80
CA HIS A 29 -20.00 25.08 -23.78
C HIS A 29 -19.53 24.86 -22.34
N MET A 30 -19.38 23.60 -21.95
CA MET A 30 -18.63 23.22 -20.75
C MET A 30 -17.16 23.42 -21.08
N GLU A 31 -16.52 24.37 -20.40
CA GLU A 31 -15.08 24.28 -20.19
C GLU A 31 -14.82 22.89 -19.61
N GLU A 32 -14.04 22.05 -20.28
CA GLU A 32 -13.60 20.76 -19.72
C GLU A 32 -12.85 21.08 -18.42
N GLU A 33 -13.51 20.90 -17.27
CA GLU A 33 -12.83 20.87 -15.98
C GLU A 33 -11.75 19.78 -16.08
N LYS A 34 -10.48 20.19 -16.13
CA LYS A 34 -9.38 19.24 -16.06
C LYS A 34 -9.55 18.44 -14.76
N GLU A 35 -9.74 17.14 -14.86
CA GLU A 35 -9.79 16.27 -13.70
C GLU A 35 -8.39 15.93 -13.18
N ASP A 36 -8.30 15.60 -11.89
CA ASP A 36 -7.07 15.04 -11.32
C ASP A 36 -6.79 13.64 -11.89
N LEU A 37 -5.55 13.41 -12.33
CA LEU A 37 -5.04 12.11 -12.74
C LEU A 37 -4.36 11.46 -11.54
N VAL A 38 -4.85 10.29 -11.14
CA VAL A 38 -4.42 9.58 -9.93
C VAL A 38 -4.39 8.10 -10.30
N THR A 39 -3.19 7.57 -10.46
CA THR A 39 -2.91 6.21 -10.92
C THR A 39 -1.70 5.65 -10.15
N PRO A 40 -1.48 4.33 -10.14
CA PRO A 40 -0.29 3.75 -9.50
C PRO A 40 1.05 4.28 -10.02
N TRP A 41 1.07 4.92 -11.20
CA TRP A 41 2.27 5.41 -11.87
C TRP A 41 2.40 6.94 -11.87
N ASP A 42 1.27 7.66 -11.98
CA ASP A 42 1.23 9.10 -12.21
C ASP A 42 0.18 9.78 -11.33
N VAL A 43 0.57 10.93 -10.76
CA VAL A 43 -0.32 11.84 -10.02
C VAL A 43 -0.19 13.25 -10.61
N ALA A 44 -1.28 13.79 -11.14
CA ALA A 44 -1.39 15.14 -11.68
C ALA A 44 -2.63 15.85 -11.12
N ALA A 45 -2.47 16.83 -10.23
CA ALA A 45 -3.57 17.70 -9.85
C ALA A 45 -3.86 18.73 -10.94
N SER A 46 -5.14 18.99 -11.11
CA SER A 46 -5.72 20.03 -11.95
C SER A 46 -5.68 21.42 -11.29
N SER A 47 -5.50 21.47 -9.96
CA SER A 47 -5.51 22.69 -9.15
C SER A 47 -4.18 22.94 -8.43
N ILE A 48 -3.87 24.22 -8.18
CA ILE A 48 -2.73 24.67 -7.36
C ILE A 48 -2.87 24.26 -5.89
N THR A 49 -4.10 23.99 -5.43
CA THR A 49 -4.39 23.49 -4.07
C THR A 49 -4.11 22.00 -3.89
N GLY A 50 -3.56 21.34 -4.92
CA GLY A 50 -3.32 19.91 -4.93
C GLY A 50 -4.56 19.10 -5.27
N VAL A 51 -4.48 17.79 -5.03
CA VAL A 51 -5.51 16.82 -5.39
C VAL A 51 -6.77 16.99 -4.53
N ASP A 52 -7.94 16.93 -5.15
CA ASP A 52 -9.23 16.90 -4.46
C ASP A 52 -9.51 15.49 -3.91
N TYR A 53 -9.10 15.28 -2.66
CA TYR A 53 -9.22 14.00 -1.99
C TYR A 53 -10.69 13.56 -1.76
N ASP A 54 -11.65 14.48 -1.63
CA ASP A 54 -13.06 14.10 -1.47
C ASP A 54 -13.61 13.59 -2.82
N LYS A 55 -13.23 14.18 -3.96
CA LYS A 55 -13.52 13.63 -5.30
C LYS A 55 -12.88 12.25 -5.50
N LEU A 56 -11.65 12.04 -5.03
CA LEU A 56 -10.99 10.72 -5.11
C LEU A 56 -11.69 9.64 -4.30
N ILE A 57 -12.20 9.95 -3.11
CA ILE A 57 -12.95 8.99 -2.29
C ILE A 57 -14.14 8.44 -3.10
N VAL A 58 -14.88 9.33 -3.76
CA VAL A 58 -16.02 8.96 -4.60
C VAL A 58 -15.57 8.17 -5.83
N LYS A 59 -14.56 8.67 -6.57
CA LYS A 59 -14.03 8.03 -7.79
C LYS A 59 -13.54 6.61 -7.53
N PHE A 60 -12.83 6.41 -6.42
CA PHE A 60 -12.32 5.11 -6.01
C PHE A 60 -13.27 4.34 -5.12
N GLY A 61 -14.54 4.74 -4.95
CA GLY A 61 -15.55 4.03 -4.15
C GLY A 61 -15.13 3.75 -2.69
N CYS A 62 -14.22 4.56 -2.15
CA CYS A 62 -13.78 4.49 -0.77
C CYS A 62 -14.81 5.19 0.14
N ARG A 63 -14.63 5.04 1.46
CA ARG A 63 -15.36 5.80 2.46
C ARG A 63 -14.40 6.72 3.18
N LYS A 64 -14.87 7.91 3.56
CA LYS A 64 -14.09 8.83 4.40
C LYS A 64 -13.85 8.21 5.76
N LEU A 65 -12.61 8.33 6.25
CA LEU A 65 -12.25 7.94 7.60
C LEU A 65 -12.64 9.08 8.55
N GLY A 66 -13.89 9.03 9.01
CA GLY A 66 -14.49 10.03 9.89
C GLY A 66 -14.01 9.97 11.34
N GLU A 67 -14.27 11.04 12.09
CA GLU A 67 -13.95 11.14 13.52
C GLU A 67 -14.62 10.03 14.34
N ASP A 68 -15.81 9.60 13.95
CA ASP A 68 -16.55 8.50 14.55
C ASP A 68 -15.77 7.18 14.50
N LEU A 69 -15.14 6.89 13.35
CA LEU A 69 -14.35 5.68 13.15
C LEU A 69 -12.99 5.77 13.84
N VAL A 70 -12.37 6.96 13.89
CA VAL A 70 -11.16 7.23 14.69
C VAL A 70 -11.44 7.02 16.18
N GLU A 71 -12.57 7.50 16.66
CA GLU A 71 -12.98 7.35 18.05
C GLU A 71 -13.34 5.88 18.36
N ARG A 72 -13.97 5.19 17.42
CA ARG A 72 -14.18 3.74 17.53
C ARG A 72 -12.85 2.99 17.64
N PHE A 73 -11.88 3.30 16.79
CA PHE A 73 -10.54 2.72 16.88
C PHE A 73 -9.94 2.89 18.28
N ARG A 74 -10.04 4.08 18.87
CA ARG A 74 -9.56 4.35 20.23
C ARG A 74 -10.22 3.43 21.26
N LYS A 75 -11.54 3.27 21.19
CA LYS A 75 -12.31 2.41 22.11
C LYS A 75 -11.95 0.94 21.97
N VAL A 76 -11.83 0.45 20.74
CA VAL A 76 -11.55 -0.96 20.43
C VAL A 76 -10.13 -1.36 20.80
N THR A 77 -9.17 -0.48 20.55
CA THR A 77 -7.75 -0.78 20.80
C THR A 77 -7.30 -0.38 22.19
N GLY A 78 -7.95 0.59 22.83
CA GLY A 78 -7.47 1.20 24.07
C GLY A 78 -6.27 2.15 23.85
N HIS A 79 -5.85 2.37 22.60
CA HIS A 79 -4.71 3.23 22.26
C HIS A 79 -5.18 4.58 21.72
N GLN A 80 -4.38 5.63 21.99
CA GLN A 80 -4.59 6.92 21.35
C GLN A 80 -4.40 6.79 19.82
N PRO A 81 -5.33 7.27 18.99
CA PRO A 81 -5.18 7.21 17.54
C PRO A 81 -3.92 7.95 17.08
N HIS A 82 -3.22 7.36 16.11
CA HIS A 82 -2.01 7.92 15.54
C HIS A 82 -2.23 9.35 15.05
N PRO A 83 -1.25 10.27 15.14
CA PRO A 83 -1.37 11.62 14.59
C PRO A 83 -1.79 11.63 13.12
N MET A 84 -1.37 10.65 12.32
CA MET A 84 -1.76 10.54 10.90
C MET A 84 -3.26 10.22 10.71
N LEU A 85 -3.92 9.57 11.67
CA LEU A 85 -5.38 9.42 11.65
C LEU A 85 -6.05 10.70 12.12
N ARG A 86 -5.59 11.27 13.25
CA ARG A 86 -6.18 12.48 13.85
C ARG A 86 -6.07 13.74 12.99
N ARG A 87 -5.09 13.77 12.08
CA ARG A 87 -4.83 14.89 11.16
C ARG A 87 -5.31 14.61 9.73
N GLY A 88 -6.00 13.49 9.49
CA GLY A 88 -6.50 13.15 8.15
C GLY A 88 -5.41 12.90 7.12
N MET A 89 -4.23 12.40 7.51
CA MET A 89 -3.21 11.95 6.55
C MET A 89 -3.58 10.57 5.98
N PHE A 90 -4.16 9.70 6.81
CA PHE A 90 -4.94 8.54 6.36
C PHE A 90 -6.42 8.92 6.47
N PHE A 91 -7.03 9.27 5.33
CA PHE A 91 -8.33 9.95 5.29
C PHE A 91 -9.45 9.13 4.65
N ALA A 92 -9.12 7.98 4.03
CA ALA A 92 -10.06 7.11 3.35
C ALA A 92 -9.84 5.66 3.76
N HIS A 93 -10.90 4.84 3.67
CA HIS A 93 -10.83 3.42 3.93
C HIS A 93 -11.85 2.63 3.10
N ARG A 94 -11.63 1.32 3.03
CA ARG A 94 -12.62 0.31 2.66
C ARG A 94 -12.65 -0.73 3.78
N ASP A 95 -13.83 -1.03 4.29
CA ASP A 95 -14.09 -2.06 5.30
C ASP A 95 -13.25 -2.02 6.59
N PHE A 96 -12.63 -0.89 6.92
CA PHE A 96 -11.92 -0.73 8.20
C PHE A 96 -12.82 -0.96 9.43
N ALA A 97 -14.11 -0.59 9.33
CA ALA A 97 -15.10 -0.93 10.36
C ALA A 97 -15.20 -2.45 10.59
N ALA A 98 -15.14 -3.26 9.54
CA ALA A 98 -15.18 -4.72 9.67
C ALA A 98 -13.91 -5.29 10.32
N ILE A 99 -12.75 -4.66 10.13
CA ILE A 99 -11.53 -5.00 10.86
C ILE A 99 -11.69 -4.70 12.36
N LEU A 100 -12.30 -3.57 12.71
CA LEU A 100 -12.61 -3.25 14.11
C LEU A 100 -13.61 -4.24 14.71
N ASP A 101 -14.67 -4.63 13.98
CA ASP A 101 -15.60 -5.68 14.40
C ASP A 101 -14.86 -6.99 14.72
N ARG A 102 -13.90 -7.39 13.87
CA ARG A 102 -13.09 -8.59 14.09
C ARG A 102 -12.22 -8.48 15.33
N LYS A 103 -11.60 -7.32 15.56
CA LYS A 103 -10.78 -7.07 16.75
C LYS A 103 -11.61 -7.15 18.03
N GLU A 104 -12.81 -6.55 18.04
CA GLU A 104 -13.75 -6.66 19.15
C GLU A 104 -14.16 -8.11 19.44
N GLN A 105 -14.29 -8.93 18.39
CA GLN A 105 -14.64 -10.35 18.48
C GLN A 105 -13.44 -11.26 18.82
N GLY A 106 -12.23 -10.71 18.97
CA GLY A 106 -11.01 -11.51 19.17
C GLY A 106 -10.63 -12.38 17.96
N LYS A 107 -11.12 -12.07 16.76
CA LYS A 107 -10.84 -12.82 15.53
C LYS A 107 -9.57 -12.30 14.85
N PRO A 108 -8.78 -13.19 14.23
CA PRO A 108 -7.55 -12.79 13.57
C PRO A 108 -7.80 -12.00 12.28
N PHE A 109 -6.84 -11.14 11.98
CA PHE A 109 -6.57 -10.50 10.70
C PHE A 109 -5.04 -10.25 10.63
N PHE A 110 -4.52 -9.89 9.47
CA PHE A 110 -3.11 -9.52 9.32
C PHE A 110 -2.95 -8.20 8.56
N LEU A 111 -1.76 -7.61 8.61
CA LEU A 111 -1.40 -6.44 7.83
C LEU A 111 -0.66 -6.88 6.56
N TYR A 112 -0.94 -6.21 5.46
CA TYR A 112 -0.18 -6.34 4.21
C TYR A 112 0.17 -4.95 3.68
N THR A 113 1.42 -4.75 3.29
CA THR A 113 1.87 -3.57 2.53
C THR A 113 2.96 -4.01 1.56
N GLY A 114 3.38 -3.13 0.66
CA GLY A 114 4.42 -3.46 -0.31
C GLY A 114 5.28 -2.28 -0.73
N ARG A 115 6.35 -2.59 -1.46
CA ARG A 115 7.23 -1.60 -2.09
C ARG A 115 7.85 -2.17 -3.35
N GLY A 116 7.66 -1.48 -4.47
CA GLY A 116 8.47 -1.72 -5.67
C GLY A 116 9.83 -1.04 -5.58
N PRO A 117 10.96 -1.75 -5.63
CA PRO A 117 12.28 -1.18 -5.45
C PRO A 117 12.75 -0.34 -6.65
N SER A 118 12.47 0.97 -6.63
CA SER A 118 12.72 1.87 -7.78
C SER A 118 14.02 2.70 -7.69
N SER A 119 14.73 2.67 -6.56
CA SER A 119 15.97 3.41 -6.32
C SER A 119 16.81 2.73 -5.22
N GLY A 120 18.12 2.99 -5.18
CA GLY A 120 19.01 2.41 -4.18
C GLY A 120 18.76 2.86 -2.73
N SER A 121 17.93 3.87 -2.50
CA SER A 121 17.51 4.32 -1.16
C SER A 121 16.05 4.76 -1.14
N LEU A 122 15.42 4.65 0.04
CA LEU A 122 14.10 5.23 0.30
C LEU A 122 14.19 6.72 0.65
N HIS A 123 13.20 7.51 0.21
CA HIS A 123 12.99 8.88 0.70
C HIS A 123 11.87 8.94 1.74
N LEU A 124 11.76 10.06 2.47
CA LEU A 124 10.83 10.18 3.61
C LEU A 124 9.37 9.85 3.27
N GLY A 125 8.89 10.22 2.07
CA GLY A 125 7.54 9.86 1.62
C GLY A 125 7.27 8.35 1.62
N HIS A 126 8.25 7.52 1.24
CA HIS A 126 8.11 6.05 1.24
C HIS A 126 7.93 5.49 2.64
N LEU A 127 8.40 6.21 3.65
CA LEU A 127 8.39 5.74 5.04
C LEU A 127 7.04 5.95 5.71
N ILE A 128 6.18 6.82 5.17
CA ILE A 128 4.88 7.13 5.78
C ILE A 128 4.01 5.86 5.92
N PRO A 129 3.80 5.04 4.87
CA PRO A 129 3.05 3.79 5.00
C PRO A 129 3.71 2.78 5.95
N PHE A 130 5.05 2.68 5.95
CA PHE A 130 5.77 1.75 6.83
C PHE A 130 5.72 2.16 8.29
N MET A 131 5.92 3.44 8.61
CA MET A 131 5.81 3.95 9.98
C MET A 131 4.38 3.75 10.52
N PHE A 132 3.37 3.99 9.68
CA PHE A 132 1.99 3.75 10.06
C PHE A 132 1.68 2.24 10.22
N SER A 133 2.17 1.40 9.31
CA SER A 133 2.04 -0.06 9.40
C SER A 133 2.71 -0.61 10.66
N LYS A 134 3.88 -0.09 11.03
CA LYS A 134 4.58 -0.43 12.28
C LYS A 134 3.73 -0.08 13.49
N TRP A 135 3.18 1.13 13.54
CA TRP A 135 2.29 1.54 14.62
C TRP A 135 1.02 0.68 14.69
N LEU A 136 0.40 0.36 13.55
CA LEU A 136 -0.74 -0.56 13.50
C LEU A 136 -0.37 -1.96 14.01
N GLN A 137 0.81 -2.47 13.64
CA GLN A 137 1.32 -3.75 14.11
C GLN A 137 1.47 -3.76 15.63
N ASP A 138 2.04 -2.69 16.20
CA ASP A 138 2.22 -2.54 17.65
C ASP A 138 0.87 -2.47 18.39
N VAL A 139 -0.08 -1.69 17.88
CA VAL A 139 -1.38 -1.48 18.55
C VAL A 139 -2.28 -2.71 18.45
N PHE A 140 -2.33 -3.35 17.28
CA PHE A 140 -3.21 -4.50 17.09
C PHE A 140 -2.60 -5.82 17.54
N ASP A 141 -1.28 -5.89 17.65
CA ASP A 141 -0.47 -7.10 17.82
C ASP A 141 -0.85 -8.19 16.81
N VAL A 142 -0.61 -7.89 15.53
CA VAL A 142 -0.98 -8.74 14.39
C VAL A 142 0.23 -9.03 13.50
N PRO A 143 0.18 -10.07 12.65
CA PRO A 143 1.21 -10.33 11.66
C PRO A 143 1.28 -9.22 10.63
N LEU A 144 2.48 -8.97 10.10
CA LEU A 144 2.70 -8.09 8.96
C LEU A 144 3.41 -8.86 7.85
N ILE A 145 2.92 -8.66 6.64
CA ILE A 145 3.52 -9.16 5.41
C ILE A 145 3.94 -7.96 4.56
N ILE A 146 5.20 -7.96 4.11
CA ILE A 146 5.74 -6.92 3.23
C ILE A 146 6.22 -7.56 1.93
N GLN A 147 5.55 -7.22 0.83
CA GLN A 147 5.94 -7.63 -0.52
C GLN A 147 6.92 -6.63 -1.13
N ILE A 148 7.99 -7.15 -1.75
CA ILE A 148 8.92 -6.36 -2.54
C ILE A 148 8.81 -6.79 -4.00
N THR A 149 8.26 -5.91 -4.82
CA THR A 149 7.87 -6.20 -6.21
C THR A 149 9.03 -5.99 -7.17
N ASP A 150 10.08 -6.80 -7.02
CA ASP A 150 11.28 -6.76 -7.86
C ASP A 150 10.99 -7.19 -9.31
N ASP A 151 10.06 -8.11 -9.50
CA ASP A 151 9.52 -8.50 -10.80
C ASP A 151 8.75 -7.37 -11.51
N GLU A 152 7.92 -6.60 -10.80
CA GLU A 152 7.27 -5.39 -11.32
C GLU A 152 8.31 -4.42 -11.86
N LYS A 153 9.39 -4.17 -11.10
CA LYS A 153 10.40 -3.21 -11.52
C LYS A 153 11.15 -3.68 -12.75
N PHE A 154 11.44 -4.98 -12.84
CA PHE A 154 11.94 -5.59 -14.06
C PHE A 154 10.97 -5.46 -15.25
N LEU A 155 9.66 -5.62 -15.03
CA LEU A 155 8.64 -5.55 -16.08
C LEU A 155 8.37 -4.13 -16.60
N TRP A 156 8.56 -3.11 -15.76
CA TRP A 156 8.28 -1.70 -16.08
C TRP A 156 9.51 -0.88 -16.46
N LYS A 157 10.72 -1.29 -16.09
CA LYS A 157 11.96 -0.55 -16.33
C LYS A 157 12.90 -1.36 -17.20
N ASP A 158 13.70 -0.65 -17.99
CA ASP A 158 14.84 -1.26 -18.69
C ASP A 158 15.94 -1.56 -17.67
N MET A 159 15.90 -2.76 -17.10
CA MET A 159 16.83 -3.21 -16.07
C MET A 159 16.99 -4.72 -16.05
N LYS A 160 18.09 -5.21 -15.48
CA LYS A 160 18.33 -6.65 -15.32
C LYS A 160 17.67 -7.19 -14.05
N VAL A 161 17.35 -8.49 -14.06
CA VAL A 161 16.82 -9.21 -12.88
C VAL A 161 17.75 -9.03 -11.67
N ASP A 162 19.05 -9.24 -11.84
CA ASP A 162 20.02 -9.11 -10.73
C ASP A 162 20.06 -7.68 -10.13
N GLU A 163 19.84 -6.67 -10.96
CA GLU A 163 19.75 -5.27 -10.51
C GLU A 163 18.48 -5.04 -9.69
N SER A 164 17.36 -5.63 -10.10
CA SER A 164 16.08 -5.55 -9.35
C SER A 164 16.18 -6.24 -7.99
N LYS A 165 16.77 -7.44 -7.93
CA LYS A 165 17.02 -8.17 -6.68
C LYS A 165 17.97 -7.41 -5.76
N LYS A 166 19.02 -6.79 -6.31
CA LYS A 166 19.95 -5.98 -5.51
C LYS A 166 19.23 -4.76 -4.90
N MET A 167 18.42 -4.04 -5.68
CA MET A 167 17.66 -2.89 -5.15
C MET A 167 16.62 -3.35 -4.11
N ALA A 168 15.97 -4.49 -4.33
CA ALA A 168 15.06 -5.09 -3.36
C ALA A 168 15.75 -5.27 -2.01
N ARG A 169 16.92 -5.92 -1.97
CA ARG A 169 17.68 -6.14 -0.72
C ARG A 169 18.01 -4.85 0.01
N GLU A 170 18.46 -3.81 -0.68
CA GLU A 170 18.78 -2.53 -0.02
C GLU A 170 17.53 -1.81 0.49
N ASN A 171 16.41 -1.85 -0.26
CA ASN A 171 15.14 -1.27 0.19
C ASN A 171 14.59 -2.04 1.40
N MET A 172 14.77 -3.38 1.46
CA MET A 172 14.38 -4.17 2.62
C MET A 172 15.16 -3.78 3.88
N LYS A 173 16.46 -3.51 3.76
CA LYS A 173 17.24 -3.00 4.91
C LYS A 173 16.73 -1.65 5.41
N ASP A 174 16.34 -0.75 4.50
CA ASP A 174 15.72 0.53 4.86
C ASP A 174 14.37 0.32 5.58
N ILE A 175 13.55 -0.63 5.13
CA ILE A 175 12.27 -0.98 5.74
C ILE A 175 12.48 -1.60 7.14
N ILE A 176 13.43 -2.52 7.30
CA ILE A 176 13.77 -3.10 8.62
C ILE A 176 14.19 -2.01 9.60
N ALA A 177 14.92 -0.98 9.13
CA ALA A 177 15.32 0.16 9.95
C ALA A 177 14.14 1.03 10.47
N VAL A 178 12.90 0.81 10.01
CA VAL A 178 11.70 1.38 10.62
C VAL A 178 11.46 0.82 12.03
N GLY A 179 11.98 -0.38 12.31
CA GLY A 179 11.90 -1.04 13.62
C GLY A 179 10.76 -2.04 13.74
N PHE A 180 10.53 -2.82 12.69
CA PHE A 180 9.62 -3.98 12.73
C PHE A 180 10.25 -5.13 13.54
N ASP A 181 9.39 -5.98 14.10
CA ASP A 181 9.79 -7.19 14.82
C ASP A 181 9.80 -8.39 13.87
N PRO A 182 10.94 -9.10 13.67
CA PRO A 182 10.98 -10.27 12.82
C PRO A 182 10.04 -11.39 13.32
N GLU A 183 9.78 -11.53 14.62
CA GLU A 183 8.84 -12.56 15.11
C GLU A 183 7.40 -12.31 14.64
N LYS A 184 7.09 -11.09 14.19
CA LYS A 184 5.76 -10.65 13.74
C LYS A 184 5.70 -10.31 12.25
N THR A 185 6.84 -10.29 11.57
CA THR A 185 6.97 -9.71 10.23
C THR A 185 7.63 -10.68 9.28
N PHE A 186 6.95 -10.94 8.18
CA PHE A 186 7.51 -11.69 7.05
C PHE A 186 7.69 -10.74 5.87
N MET A 187 8.90 -10.67 5.34
CA MET A 187 9.20 -9.93 4.11
C MET A 187 9.51 -10.93 3.02
N PHE A 188 9.16 -10.59 1.79
CA PHE A 188 9.51 -11.42 0.66
C PHE A 188 9.66 -10.60 -0.61
N ASN A 189 10.49 -11.06 -1.53
CA ASN A 189 10.56 -10.55 -2.89
C ASN A 189 9.92 -11.53 -3.87
N ASP A 190 9.26 -11.00 -4.88
CA ASP A 190 8.39 -11.78 -5.76
C ASP A 190 9.15 -12.83 -6.55
N PHE A 191 10.34 -12.50 -7.07
CA PHE A 191 11.16 -13.47 -7.81
C PHE A 191 11.58 -14.69 -6.97
N ASP A 192 11.77 -14.55 -5.65
CA ASP A 192 12.26 -15.64 -4.81
C ASP A 192 11.13 -16.37 -4.08
N TYR A 193 10.02 -15.70 -3.75
CA TYR A 193 8.95 -16.29 -2.95
C TYR A 193 7.92 -17.07 -3.75
N MET A 194 7.89 -16.98 -5.08
CA MET A 194 6.89 -17.53 -5.99
C MET A 194 6.64 -19.05 -5.84
N CYS A 195 6.04 -19.44 -4.71
CA CYS A 195 5.87 -20.80 -4.24
C CYS A 195 4.49 -21.31 -4.62
N PRO A 196 4.23 -22.63 -4.57
CA PRO A 196 3.00 -23.20 -5.12
C PRO A 196 1.70 -22.58 -4.57
N PRO A 197 1.52 -22.38 -3.25
CA PRO A 197 0.30 -21.78 -2.71
C PRO A 197 0.09 -20.32 -3.13
N PHE A 198 1.18 -19.55 -3.26
CA PHE A 198 1.15 -18.17 -3.73
C PHE A 198 0.74 -18.13 -5.21
N TYR A 199 1.40 -18.95 -6.04
CA TYR A 199 1.12 -19.07 -7.46
C TYR A 199 -0.30 -19.59 -7.76
N GLU A 200 -0.81 -20.52 -6.97
CA GLU A 200 -2.21 -20.96 -7.07
C GLU A 200 -3.21 -19.81 -6.91
N ASN A 201 -2.98 -18.89 -5.97
CA ASN A 201 -3.85 -17.72 -5.80
C ASN A 201 -3.70 -16.73 -6.95
N ILE A 202 -2.48 -16.53 -7.45
CA ILE A 202 -2.24 -15.74 -8.68
C ILE A 202 -3.05 -16.32 -9.85
N CYS A 203 -3.00 -17.63 -10.08
CA CYS A 203 -3.78 -18.27 -11.14
C CYS A 203 -5.30 -18.13 -10.94
N LYS A 204 -5.79 -18.25 -9.70
CA LYS A 204 -7.22 -18.03 -9.40
C LYS A 204 -7.65 -16.60 -9.75
N ILE A 205 -6.82 -15.60 -9.47
CA ILE A 205 -7.09 -14.20 -9.79
C ILE A 205 -7.05 -13.98 -11.30
N TRP A 206 -6.01 -14.45 -12.01
CA TRP A 206 -5.94 -14.36 -13.47
C TRP A 206 -7.13 -15.00 -14.18
N LYS A 207 -7.70 -16.07 -13.61
CA LYS A 207 -8.88 -16.72 -14.18
C LYS A 207 -10.13 -15.85 -14.14
N VAL A 208 -10.25 -14.95 -13.17
CA VAL A 208 -11.47 -14.14 -12.95
C VAL A 208 -11.32 -12.67 -13.34
N VAL A 209 -10.09 -12.18 -13.50
CA VAL A 209 -9.81 -10.83 -14.00
C VAL A 209 -9.64 -10.87 -15.51
N THR A 210 -10.60 -10.29 -16.23
CA THR A 210 -10.55 -10.21 -17.69
C THR A 210 -9.59 -9.12 -18.17
N GLY A 211 -9.07 -9.27 -19.39
CA GLY A 211 -8.26 -8.22 -20.02
C GLY A 211 -8.98 -6.87 -20.13
N ASN A 212 -10.31 -6.87 -20.34
CA ASN A 212 -11.10 -5.63 -20.34
C ASN A 212 -11.09 -4.93 -18.99
N GLN A 213 -11.23 -5.67 -17.89
CA GLN A 213 -11.14 -5.11 -16.54
C GLN A 213 -9.74 -4.58 -16.26
N ALA A 214 -8.71 -5.33 -16.62
CA ALA A 214 -7.33 -4.88 -16.46
C ALA A 214 -7.07 -3.58 -17.22
N ARG A 215 -7.52 -3.46 -18.48
CA ARG A 215 -7.42 -2.21 -19.24
C ARG A 215 -8.19 -1.06 -18.63
N ALA A 216 -9.42 -1.30 -18.16
CA ALA A 216 -10.26 -0.26 -17.56
C ALA A 216 -9.67 0.28 -16.24
N ILE A 217 -9.01 -0.57 -15.46
CA ILE A 217 -8.43 -0.20 -14.15
C ILE A 217 -7.03 0.40 -14.31
N PHE A 218 -6.20 -0.21 -15.15
CA PHE A 218 -4.75 0.05 -15.22
C PHE A 218 -4.32 0.76 -16.50
N GLY A 219 -5.22 0.98 -17.45
CA GLY A 219 -4.89 1.66 -18.71
C GLY A 219 -3.97 0.87 -19.65
N PHE A 220 -3.81 -0.44 -19.44
CA PHE A 220 -2.95 -1.27 -20.31
C PHE A 220 -3.37 -1.22 -21.77
N THR A 221 -2.41 -1.25 -22.67
CA THR A 221 -2.65 -1.30 -24.12
C THR A 221 -2.17 -2.62 -24.72
N PRO A 222 -2.58 -2.98 -25.95
CA PRO A 222 -2.06 -4.16 -26.64
C PRO A 222 -0.53 -4.15 -26.84
N GLU A 223 0.11 -2.99 -26.73
CA GLU A 223 1.57 -2.82 -26.83
C GLU A 223 2.31 -3.15 -25.53
N ASP A 224 1.61 -3.19 -24.39
CA ASP A 224 2.22 -3.61 -23.12
C ASP A 224 2.57 -5.10 -23.12
N SER A 225 3.63 -5.45 -22.40
CA SER A 225 4.03 -6.86 -22.27
C SER A 225 2.97 -7.65 -21.48
N MET A 226 2.83 -8.94 -21.80
CA MET A 226 1.94 -9.84 -21.05
C MET A 226 2.27 -9.85 -19.54
N GLY A 227 3.55 -9.68 -19.18
CA GLY A 227 3.97 -9.59 -17.79
C GLY A 227 3.36 -8.38 -17.06
N LYS A 228 3.36 -7.19 -17.68
CA LYS A 228 2.69 -6.01 -17.10
C LYS A 228 1.20 -6.25 -16.91
N ALA A 229 0.52 -6.79 -17.93
CA ALA A 229 -0.90 -7.09 -17.86
C ALA A 229 -1.25 -8.15 -16.81
N ALA A 230 -0.33 -9.08 -16.53
CA ALA A 230 -0.49 -10.14 -15.55
C ALA A 230 -0.11 -9.73 -14.12
N PHE A 231 0.78 -8.75 -13.95
CA PHE A 231 1.32 -8.35 -12.65
C PHE A 231 0.27 -8.03 -11.56
N PRO A 232 -0.89 -7.40 -11.84
CA PRO A 232 -1.86 -7.09 -10.78
C PRO A 232 -2.31 -8.30 -9.93
N ALA A 233 -2.26 -9.53 -10.47
CA ALA A 233 -2.56 -10.71 -9.68
C ALA A 233 -1.44 -11.07 -8.68
N VAL A 234 -0.18 -10.75 -9.00
CA VAL A 234 0.98 -10.93 -8.12
C VAL A 234 0.86 -10.00 -6.91
N GLU A 235 0.42 -8.75 -7.11
CA GLU A 235 0.19 -7.79 -6.02
C GLU A 235 -1.12 -8.06 -5.24
N ALA A 236 -2.12 -8.69 -5.86
CA ALA A 236 -3.37 -9.05 -5.19
C ALA A 236 -3.26 -10.35 -4.36
N ALA A 237 -2.43 -11.31 -4.76
CA ALA A 237 -2.28 -12.60 -4.08
C ALA A 237 -1.91 -12.51 -2.57
N PRO A 238 -1.08 -11.57 -2.10
CA PRO A 238 -0.79 -11.38 -0.68
C PRO A 238 -1.99 -10.99 0.18
N CYS A 239 -3.09 -10.54 -0.42
CA CYS A 239 -4.31 -10.23 0.32
C CYS A 239 -5.00 -11.48 0.88
N PHE A 240 -4.62 -12.67 0.42
CA PHE A 240 -5.23 -13.94 0.82
C PHE A 240 -4.30 -14.71 1.76
N ALA A 241 -4.78 -15.05 2.96
CA ALA A 241 -4.00 -15.83 3.92
C ALA A 241 -3.49 -17.18 3.36
N SER A 242 -4.22 -17.77 2.42
CA SER A 242 -3.82 -19.01 1.72
C SER A 242 -2.52 -18.88 0.91
N SER A 243 -2.05 -17.67 0.66
CA SER A 243 -0.76 -17.42 0.04
C SER A 243 0.41 -17.73 0.97
N PHE A 244 0.17 -17.77 2.29
CA PHE A 244 1.21 -17.94 3.31
C PHE A 244 0.87 -19.07 4.27
N PRO A 245 0.78 -20.34 3.81
CA PRO A 245 0.38 -21.46 4.67
C PRO A 245 1.39 -21.75 5.80
N HIS A 246 2.64 -21.32 5.63
CA HIS A 246 3.65 -21.39 6.69
C HIS A 246 3.36 -20.41 7.85
N ILE A 247 2.53 -19.39 7.63
CA ILE A 247 2.05 -18.44 8.66
C ILE A 247 0.65 -18.84 9.12
N PHE A 248 -0.30 -19.06 8.21
CA PHE A 248 -1.72 -19.20 8.52
C PHE A 248 -2.27 -20.64 8.43
N GLY A 249 -1.41 -21.62 8.14
CA GLY A 249 -1.82 -23.01 7.96
C GLY A 249 -2.78 -23.17 6.79
N LYS A 250 -3.91 -23.86 7.02
CA LYS A 250 -4.95 -24.10 6.00
C LYS A 250 -6.06 -23.04 6.00
N LYS A 251 -5.93 -21.97 6.79
CA LYS A 251 -6.98 -20.96 6.91
C LYS A 251 -7.04 -20.08 5.67
N THR A 252 -8.27 -19.80 5.24
CA THR A 252 -8.57 -18.99 4.06
C THR A 252 -9.43 -17.78 4.40
N ASP A 253 -9.92 -17.68 5.64
CA ASP A 253 -10.92 -16.74 6.11
C ASP A 253 -10.35 -15.59 6.95
N ILE A 254 -9.02 -15.50 7.04
CA ILE A 254 -8.30 -14.41 7.71
C ILE A 254 -8.09 -13.26 6.70
N PRO A 255 -8.77 -12.11 6.88
CA PRO A 255 -8.62 -10.98 5.97
C PRO A 255 -7.33 -10.20 6.26
N CYS A 256 -6.89 -9.41 5.28
CA CYS A 256 -5.84 -8.42 5.46
C CYS A 256 -6.41 -7.01 5.68
N LEU A 257 -5.67 -6.19 6.40
CA LEU A 257 -5.78 -4.73 6.38
C LEU A 257 -4.55 -4.19 5.62
N ILE A 258 -4.79 -3.31 4.65
CA ILE A 258 -3.74 -2.78 3.76
C ILE A 258 -3.55 -1.28 4.02
N PRO A 259 -2.49 -0.86 4.72
CA PRO A 259 -2.14 0.54 4.85
C PRO A 259 -1.34 0.99 3.63
N CYS A 260 -1.99 1.64 2.68
CA CYS A 260 -1.34 2.21 1.50
C CYS A 260 -1.65 3.70 1.36
N ALA A 261 -0.78 4.42 0.66
CA ALA A 261 -1.07 5.77 0.22
C ALA A 261 -2.00 5.69 -0.99
N ILE A 262 -2.99 6.58 -1.07
CA ILE A 262 -3.87 6.73 -2.25
C ILE A 262 -3.20 7.56 -3.36
N ASP A 263 -1.86 7.46 -3.43
CA ASP A 263 -0.91 8.26 -4.20
C ASP A 263 -0.90 9.79 -3.87
N GLN A 264 0.30 10.40 -3.92
CA GLN A 264 0.58 11.73 -3.38
C GLN A 264 1.01 12.71 -4.47
N GLN A 265 0.31 13.84 -4.57
CA GLN A 265 0.98 15.12 -4.80
C GLN A 265 1.18 15.86 -3.49
N TYR A 266 2.41 16.33 -3.30
CA TYR A 266 2.71 17.40 -2.37
C TYR A 266 2.02 18.66 -2.91
N THR A 267 1.02 19.18 -2.21
CA THR A 267 0.44 20.48 -2.53
C THR A 267 1.54 21.53 -2.48
N SER A 268 1.91 22.07 -3.63
CA SER A 268 2.82 23.21 -3.73
C SER A 268 2.14 24.42 -3.10
N GLY A 269 2.47 24.72 -1.85
CA GLY A 269 2.03 25.92 -1.15
C GLY A 269 3.20 26.85 -0.92
N GLU A 270 3.16 28.03 -1.51
CA GLU A 270 4.16 29.07 -1.33
C GLU A 270 4.29 29.50 0.14
N MET A 271 5.55 29.56 0.58
CA MET A 271 6.09 30.39 1.66
C MET A 271 5.69 30.07 3.11
N LEU A 272 6.70 29.62 3.88
CA LEU A 272 6.71 29.69 5.34
C LEU A 272 8.01 30.38 5.78
N THR A 273 7.89 31.23 6.81
CA THR A 273 8.98 32.03 7.40
C THR A 273 10.18 31.13 7.77
N GLY A 274 11.39 31.70 7.81
CA GLY A 274 12.61 30.93 8.11
C GLY A 274 12.52 30.10 9.40
N GLU A 275 11.71 30.55 10.37
CA GLU A 275 11.45 29.85 11.63
C GLU A 275 10.68 28.54 11.46
N LEU A 276 9.67 28.49 10.59
CA LEU A 276 8.88 27.27 10.38
C LEU A 276 9.63 26.25 9.53
N LYS A 277 10.44 26.70 8.57
CA LYS A 277 11.41 25.82 7.89
C LYS A 277 12.40 25.23 8.87
N LYS A 278 12.90 26.04 9.83
CA LYS A 278 13.82 25.56 10.86
C LYS A 278 13.19 24.47 11.73
N LEU A 279 11.97 24.69 12.23
CA LEU A 279 11.24 23.67 13.00
C LEU A 279 11.01 22.38 12.20
N ALA A 280 10.63 22.49 10.93
CA ALA A 280 10.45 21.32 10.07
C ALA A 280 11.79 20.59 9.82
N ILE A 281 12.88 21.31 9.58
CA ILE A 281 14.22 20.74 9.43
C ILE A 281 14.62 20.00 10.70
N ASP A 282 14.45 20.61 11.87
CA ASP A 282 14.83 20.01 13.15
C ASP A 282 14.08 18.69 13.40
N GLU A 283 12.77 18.65 13.15
CA GLU A 283 11.96 17.42 13.31
C GLU A 283 12.29 16.35 12.26
N VAL A 284 12.41 16.73 10.99
CA VAL A 284 12.77 15.79 9.92
C VAL A 284 14.18 15.23 10.12
N THR A 285 15.11 16.05 10.58
CA THR A 285 16.49 15.63 10.85
C THR A 285 16.53 14.57 11.94
N LYS A 286 15.77 14.73 13.04
CA LYS A 286 15.67 13.70 14.10
C LYS A 286 15.23 12.36 13.52
N VAL A 287 14.14 12.35 12.75
CA VAL A 287 13.61 11.12 12.14
C VAL A 287 14.65 10.46 11.22
N ILE A 288 15.33 11.25 10.38
CA ILE A 288 16.35 10.73 9.46
C ILE A 288 17.56 10.17 10.21
N VAL A 289 18.07 10.89 11.22
CA VAL A 289 19.24 10.45 12.01
C VAL A 289 18.93 9.15 12.75
N ASP A 290 17.79 9.09 13.44
CA ASP A 290 17.37 7.88 14.16
C ASP A 290 17.26 6.67 13.24
N MET A 291 16.73 6.87 12.02
CA MET A 291 16.64 5.82 11.02
C MET A 291 17.99 5.40 10.47
N GLN A 292 18.89 6.34 10.21
CA GLN A 292 20.25 6.04 9.77
C GLN A 292 21.01 5.26 10.84
N GLU A 293 20.82 5.57 12.12
CA GLU A 293 21.41 4.81 13.22
C GLU A 293 20.88 3.37 13.29
N ARG A 294 19.56 3.18 13.18
CA ARG A 294 18.99 1.82 13.11
C ARG A 294 19.47 1.07 11.87
N ARG A 295 19.51 1.72 10.71
CA ARG A 295 19.95 1.15 9.43
C ARG A 295 21.39 0.66 9.45
N LYS A 296 22.29 1.30 10.21
CA LYS A 296 23.67 0.83 10.38
C LYS A 296 23.77 -0.54 11.05
N ASN A 297 22.77 -0.91 11.86
CA ASN A 297 22.73 -2.18 12.57
C ASN A 297 22.00 -3.28 11.80
N VAL A 298 21.41 -2.98 10.63
CA VAL A 298 20.73 -3.99 9.81
C VAL A 298 21.74 -4.72 8.94
N THR A 299 22.03 -5.97 9.30
CA THR A 299 22.96 -6.85 8.57
C THR A 299 22.23 -7.74 7.55
N ASP A 300 22.99 -8.49 6.74
CA ASP A 300 22.38 -9.51 5.87
C ASP A 300 21.75 -10.64 6.69
N GLU A 301 22.31 -10.99 7.85
CA GLU A 301 21.69 -11.97 8.77
C GLU A 301 20.36 -11.45 9.32
N THR A 302 20.31 -10.16 9.68
CA THR A 302 19.05 -9.51 10.09
C THR A 302 18.02 -9.60 8.96
N LEU A 303 18.42 -9.29 7.73
CA LEU A 303 17.54 -9.40 6.56
C LEU A 303 17.05 -10.84 6.35
N ASP A 304 17.94 -11.83 6.47
CA ASP A 304 17.61 -13.24 6.31
C ASP A 304 16.59 -13.72 7.35
N GLU A 305 16.60 -13.16 8.57
CA GLU A 305 15.53 -13.40 9.55
C GLU A 305 14.17 -12.95 9.02
N PHE A 306 14.05 -11.77 8.42
CA PHE A 306 12.77 -11.30 7.85
C PHE A 306 12.33 -12.10 6.63
N LEU A 307 13.27 -12.61 5.82
CA LEU A 307 13.01 -13.39 4.60
C LEU A 307 12.73 -14.87 4.84
N LYS A 308 13.10 -15.40 6.02
CA LYS A 308 12.97 -16.83 6.32
C LYS A 308 11.50 -17.27 6.32
N ILE A 309 11.16 -18.23 5.46
CA ILE A 309 9.84 -18.89 5.45
C ILE A 309 9.68 -19.67 6.76
N ARG A 310 8.88 -19.14 7.69
CA ARG A 310 8.63 -19.72 9.02
C ARG A 310 7.27 -19.30 9.59
N PRO A 311 6.71 -20.03 10.56
CA PRO A 311 5.63 -19.52 11.38
C PRO A 311 6.05 -18.24 12.10
N LEU A 312 5.17 -17.24 12.12
CA LEU A 312 5.31 -16.08 12.99
C LEU A 312 4.83 -16.44 14.41
N LYS A 313 5.05 -15.56 15.39
CA LYS A 313 4.76 -15.83 16.83
C LYS A 313 3.29 -16.17 17.17
N TYR A 314 2.38 -16.07 16.21
CA TYR A 314 0.94 -16.20 16.41
C TYR A 314 0.45 -17.62 16.18
N GLN A 315 -0.59 -18.01 16.90
CA GLN A 315 -1.30 -19.27 16.72
C GLN A 315 -2.73 -18.97 16.26
N TYR A 316 -3.23 -19.75 15.30
CA TYR A 316 -4.55 -19.54 14.68
C TYR A 316 -5.44 -20.76 14.82
#